data_AF-A0A7S4PW50-F1
#
_entry.id   AF-A0A7S4PW50-F1
#
_cell.length_a   1.000
_cell.length_b   1.000
_cell.length_c   1.000
_cell.angle_alpha   90.00
_cell.angle_beta   90.00
_cell.angle_gamma   90.00
#
_symmetry.space_group_name_H-M   'P 1'
#
loop_
_entity.id
_entity.type
_entity.pdbx_description
1 polymer ?
#
loop_
_entity_poly.entity_id
_entity_poly.type
_entity_poly.pdbx_seq_one_letter_code
_entity_poly.pdbx_strand_id
1 'polypeptide(L)'
;AVRGARRALCGRRAGEGAALAGAAVAAARHLQGTVPQALLGDEAQEVVRLHETAHREVLSQRLRQGQREAVLDALVALDAAYHRLHYLATLLGGDAEKAVPPPHRYFADGAAGAWGPGGAASSDAVRRFLDQEAGPAGREVARRLLDLPEAGGRGAAGDDNPLLVLLQARWREAVVQLAGAGLVPASPEACCEGPEPNPSTMKGRDPLAAPAVQRWRDATRVWACHLYAYAVPNEAAVEVLRRYSPLVEIGAGTGYWAWLLGKRQVQVFAYDADPPPTSPCHGAAGSAQERGNEYHGRCRAWTAVSRGGPETAGLHQGASLLMCYPPPGVPMALEALRSFRGDVVCLVGESHGDTGTAAFERELAAAFGLQEVVPLPNWGDTSAALTVWRRRGAEKPTRDLPVSPLACWGCGKQGDALLWRCRLSWEAVFCSARCAAEPKAVEQHRASLAVRMAVVCPQVRAGPCDKGGALPRFGSAEHYRRADEVGPSRPAGNGTSEVSWSRPASKGARSEARTDSEWGPSSRRKVKR
;
A
#
# COMPACT_ATOMS: atom_id res chain seq x y z
N ALA A 1 16.01 3.10 21.79
CA ALA A 1 15.34 4.37 22.14
C ALA A 1 13.99 4.53 21.44
N VAL A 2 13.92 4.58 20.10
CA VAL A 2 12.65 4.60 19.31
C VAL A 2 11.68 3.53 19.80
N ARG A 3 12.20 2.30 19.98
CA ARG A 3 11.42 1.21 20.52
C ARG A 3 10.76 1.62 21.85
N GLY A 4 11.55 1.95 22.87
CA GLY A 4 11.02 2.36 24.17
C GLY A 4 10.02 3.52 24.11
N ALA A 5 10.28 4.55 23.30
CA ALA A 5 9.40 5.72 23.18
C ALA A 5 7.99 5.33 22.68
N ARG A 6 7.91 4.52 21.63
CA ARG A 6 6.64 4.00 21.10
C ARG A 6 5.87 3.19 22.16
N ARG A 7 6.57 2.37 22.97
CA ARG A 7 5.96 1.53 24.02
C ARG A 7 5.34 2.40 25.10
N ALA A 8 6.06 3.45 25.48
CA ALA A 8 5.59 4.40 26.45
C ALA A 8 4.31 5.09 25.95
N LEU A 9 4.28 5.55 24.69
CA LEU A 9 3.10 6.17 24.09
C LEU A 9 1.89 5.23 24.01
N CYS A 10 2.06 3.99 23.52
CA CYS A 10 0.96 3.01 23.50
C CYS A 10 0.43 2.72 24.92
N GLY A 11 1.32 2.72 25.93
CA GLY A 11 0.97 2.60 27.34
C GLY A 11 0.55 3.91 28.02
N ARG A 12 0.33 5.00 27.26
CA ARG A 12 -0.06 6.34 27.75
C ARG A 12 0.91 6.98 28.76
N ARG A 13 2.19 6.61 28.71
CA ARG A 13 3.29 7.14 29.53
C ARG A 13 4.05 8.22 28.75
N ALA A 14 3.42 9.37 28.53
CA ALA A 14 3.96 10.45 27.69
C ALA A 14 5.34 10.95 28.15
N GLY A 15 5.56 11.12 29.47
CA GLY A 15 6.84 11.60 30.02
C GLY A 15 8.02 10.66 29.74
N GLU A 16 7.82 9.36 29.91
CA GLU A 16 8.82 8.34 29.55
C GLU A 16 9.04 8.30 28.03
N GLY A 17 7.97 8.45 27.25
CA GLY A 17 8.04 8.58 25.80
C GLY A 17 8.94 9.74 25.36
N ALA A 18 8.78 10.90 25.99
CA ALA A 18 9.57 12.10 25.70
C ALA A 18 11.05 11.90 25.98
N ALA A 19 11.40 11.38 27.16
CA ALA A 19 12.79 11.09 27.53
C ALA A 19 13.45 10.13 26.54
N LEU A 20 12.74 9.07 26.14
CA LEU A 20 13.24 8.06 25.21
C LEU A 20 13.36 8.60 23.77
N ALA A 21 12.45 9.47 23.34
CA ALA A 21 12.54 10.14 22.04
C ALA A 21 13.73 11.11 22.00
N GLY A 22 13.98 11.87 23.06
CA GLY A 22 15.17 12.72 23.20
C GLY A 22 16.47 11.91 23.16
N ALA A 23 16.53 10.77 23.85
CA ALA A 23 17.68 9.86 23.78
C ALA A 23 17.89 9.32 22.36
N ALA A 24 16.81 9.09 21.60
CA ALA A 24 16.88 8.64 20.22
C ALA A 24 17.49 9.73 19.29
N VAL A 25 17.17 11.01 19.51
CA VAL A 25 17.79 12.14 18.79
C VAL A 25 19.30 12.19 19.06
N ALA A 26 19.71 12.07 20.33
CA ALA A 26 21.13 12.08 20.68
C ALA A 26 21.90 10.93 20.02
N ALA A 27 21.33 9.71 20.04
CA ALA A 27 21.90 8.55 19.37
C ALA A 27 21.97 8.72 17.84
N ALA A 28 20.93 9.29 17.22
CA ALA A 28 20.91 9.56 15.79
C ALA A 28 22.00 10.57 15.36
N ARG A 29 22.22 11.62 16.14
CA ARG A 29 23.30 12.60 15.89
C ARG A 29 24.69 11.97 16.03
N HIS A 30 24.87 11.09 17.01
CA HIS A 30 26.10 10.33 17.14
C HIS A 30 26.32 9.43 15.92
N LEU A 31 25.29 8.67 15.51
CA LEU A 31 25.33 7.84 14.31
C LEU A 31 25.71 8.65 13.06
N GLN A 32 25.11 9.83 12.86
CA GLN A 32 25.44 10.72 11.74
C GLN A 32 26.92 11.12 11.69
N GLY A 33 27.57 11.32 12.85
CA GLY A 33 29.00 11.59 12.93
C GLY A 33 29.90 10.39 12.63
N THR A 34 29.37 9.17 12.74
CA THR A 34 30.12 7.91 12.52
C THR A 34 29.95 7.33 11.12
N VAL A 35 28.83 7.62 10.44
CA VAL A 35 28.54 7.09 9.11
C VAL A 35 29.37 7.83 8.04
N PRO A 36 29.97 7.14 7.06
CA PRO A 36 30.73 7.77 5.99
C PRO A 36 29.89 8.78 5.20
N GLN A 37 30.21 10.07 5.33
CA GLN A 37 29.44 11.16 4.71
C GLN A 37 29.36 11.05 3.19
N ALA A 38 30.46 10.63 2.53
CA ALA A 38 30.53 10.50 1.08
C ALA A 38 29.59 9.46 0.48
N LEU A 39 29.03 8.54 1.28
CA LEU A 39 28.21 7.42 0.79
C LEU A 39 26.78 7.42 1.32
N LEU A 40 26.58 7.88 2.55
CA LEU A 40 25.31 7.72 3.30
C LEU A 40 24.96 8.96 4.15
N GLY A 41 25.61 10.11 3.89
CA GLY A 41 25.39 11.35 4.64
C GLY A 41 23.94 11.80 4.65
N ASP A 42 23.28 11.76 3.49
CA ASP A 42 21.87 12.17 3.34
C ASP A 42 20.91 11.27 4.13
N GLU A 43 21.14 9.95 4.10
CA GLU A 43 20.33 8.99 4.86
C GLU A 43 20.50 9.19 6.37
N ALA A 44 21.73 9.42 6.84
CA ALA A 44 21.99 9.69 8.25
C ALA A 44 21.40 11.03 8.71
N GLN A 45 21.45 12.07 7.87
CA GLN A 45 20.78 13.36 8.11
C GLN A 45 19.26 13.18 8.24
N GLU A 46 18.67 12.38 7.35
CA GLU A 46 17.23 12.11 7.36
C GLU A 46 16.81 11.31 8.59
N VAL A 47 17.61 10.35 9.05
CA VAL A 47 17.41 9.67 10.34
C VAL A 47 17.34 10.71 11.47
N VAL A 48 18.29 11.64 11.57
CA VAL A 48 18.28 12.69 12.61
C VAL A 48 17.01 13.54 12.50
N ARG A 49 16.68 14.03 11.31
CA ARG A 49 15.50 14.89 11.07
C ARG A 49 14.20 14.22 11.50
N LEU A 50 14.03 12.93 11.19
CA LEU A 50 12.84 12.16 11.55
C LEU A 50 12.77 11.92 13.07
N HIS A 51 13.89 11.63 13.72
CA HIS A 51 13.94 11.51 15.18
C HIS A 51 13.61 12.83 15.88
N GLU A 52 14.11 13.96 15.38
CA GLU A 52 13.75 15.28 15.90
C GLU A 52 12.28 15.60 15.71
N THR A 53 11.71 15.21 14.56
CA THR A 53 10.27 15.34 14.31
C THR A 53 9.46 14.51 15.30
N ALA A 54 9.82 13.24 15.48
CA ALA A 54 9.18 12.38 16.46
C ALA A 54 9.29 12.95 17.88
N HIS A 55 10.46 13.47 18.27
CA HIS A 55 10.63 14.09 19.58
C HIS A 55 9.75 15.33 19.76
N ARG A 56 9.60 16.19 18.73
CA ARG A 56 8.69 17.34 18.77
C ARG A 56 7.23 16.91 18.94
N GLU A 57 6.78 15.90 18.19
CA GLU A 57 5.41 15.39 18.30
C GLU A 57 5.12 14.82 19.70
N VAL A 58 6.09 14.08 20.26
CA VAL A 58 5.98 13.53 21.62
C VAL A 58 5.92 14.63 22.70
N LEU A 59 6.59 15.76 22.48
CA LEU A 59 6.56 16.91 23.38
C LEU A 59 5.38 17.86 23.15
N SER A 60 4.56 17.62 22.12
CA SER A 60 3.50 18.54 21.71
C SER A 60 2.49 18.79 22.84
N GLN A 61 1.97 20.02 22.90
CA GLN A 61 0.94 20.38 23.87
C GLN A 61 -0.33 19.53 23.70
N ARG A 62 -0.68 19.22 22.44
CA ARG A 62 -1.82 18.35 22.10
C ARG A 62 -1.70 16.97 22.76
N LEU A 63 -0.51 16.38 22.73
CA LEU A 63 -0.26 15.08 23.36
C LEU A 63 -0.32 15.18 24.89
N ARG A 64 0.22 16.25 25.49
CA ARG A 64 0.11 16.51 26.94
C ARG A 64 -1.35 16.67 27.41
N GLN A 65 -2.19 17.21 26.53
CA GLN A 65 -3.64 17.32 26.75
C GLN A 65 -4.40 16.00 26.49
N GLY A 66 -3.70 14.92 26.10
CA GLY A 66 -4.31 13.61 25.84
C GLY A 66 -5.12 13.55 24.55
N GLN A 67 -4.89 14.45 23.59
CA GLN A 67 -5.56 14.38 22.29
C GLN A 67 -5.17 13.10 21.56
N ARG A 68 -6.18 12.31 21.17
CA ARG A 68 -5.99 10.99 20.58
C ARG A 68 -5.23 11.04 19.25
N GLU A 69 -5.53 12.04 18.42
CA GLU A 69 -4.84 12.26 17.15
C GLU A 69 -3.36 12.61 17.34
N ALA A 70 -2.99 13.33 18.41
CA ALA A 70 -1.59 13.66 18.68
C ALA A 70 -0.77 12.42 19.09
N VAL A 71 -1.40 11.43 19.73
CA VAL A 71 -0.76 10.12 19.97
C VAL A 71 -0.47 9.43 18.64
N LEU A 72 -1.44 9.44 17.71
CA LEU A 72 -1.27 8.87 16.37
C LEU A 72 -0.13 9.56 15.61
N ASP A 73 -0.10 10.90 15.60
CA ASP A 73 0.92 11.69 14.91
C ASP A 73 2.33 11.37 15.45
N ALA A 74 2.47 11.24 16.78
CA ALA A 74 3.72 10.82 17.41
C ALA A 74 4.12 9.37 17.06
N LEU A 75 3.17 8.43 16.99
CA LEU A 75 3.42 7.06 16.57
C LEU A 75 3.88 7.00 15.11
N VAL A 76 3.21 7.73 14.21
CA VAL A 76 3.56 7.82 12.79
C VAL A 76 4.98 8.38 12.62
N ALA A 77 5.35 9.42 13.37
CA ALA A 77 6.69 10.00 13.32
C ALA A 77 7.76 9.02 13.82
N LEU A 78 7.48 8.27 14.89
CA LEU A 78 8.38 7.23 15.41
C LEU A 78 8.54 6.06 14.42
N ASP A 79 7.45 5.64 13.78
CA ASP A 79 7.46 4.58 12.78
C ASP A 79 8.27 5.00 11.53
N ALA A 80 8.14 6.25 11.08
CA ALA A 80 8.95 6.80 10.00
C ALA A 80 10.44 6.83 10.35
N ALA A 81 10.78 7.26 11.58
CA ALA A 81 12.15 7.24 12.08
C ALA A 81 12.73 5.81 12.16
N TYR A 82 11.91 4.84 12.60
CA TYR A 82 12.27 3.43 12.60
C TYR A 82 12.55 2.90 11.19
N HIS A 83 11.65 3.13 10.23
CA HIS A 83 11.81 2.60 8.88
C HIS A 83 13.05 3.17 8.19
N ARG A 84 13.32 4.48 8.34
CA ARG A 84 14.54 5.10 7.81
C ARG A 84 15.79 4.55 8.50
N LEU A 85 15.76 4.33 9.82
CA LEU A 85 16.86 3.69 10.54
C LEU A 85 17.11 2.26 10.06
N HIS A 86 16.05 1.48 9.81
CA HIS A 86 16.17 0.13 9.25
C HIS A 86 16.77 0.16 7.85
N TYR A 87 16.32 1.07 6.98
CA TYR A 87 16.88 1.26 5.65
C TYR A 87 18.37 1.64 5.69
N LEU A 88 18.77 2.56 6.57
CA LEU A 88 20.19 2.87 6.76
C LEU A 88 20.99 1.66 7.25
N ALA A 89 20.43 0.88 8.19
CA ALA A 89 21.06 -0.32 8.72
C ALA A 89 21.27 -1.40 7.65
N THR A 90 20.33 -1.59 6.73
CA THR A 90 20.50 -2.54 5.60
C THR A 90 21.56 -2.07 4.61
N LEU A 91 21.71 -0.75 4.39
CA LEU A 91 22.78 -0.20 3.56
C LEU A 91 24.16 -0.37 4.19
N LEU A 92 24.26 -0.28 5.52
CA LEU A 92 25.50 -0.53 6.26
C LEU A 92 25.86 -2.02 6.29
N GLY A 93 24.86 -2.91 6.32
CA GLY A 93 25.04 -4.35 6.39
C GLY A 93 25.64 -4.84 7.71
N GLY A 94 26.08 -6.11 7.74
CA GLY A 94 26.81 -6.67 8.87
C GLY A 94 26.04 -6.64 10.19
N ASP A 95 26.69 -6.17 11.26
CA ASP A 95 26.06 -6.10 12.59
C ASP A 95 25.02 -4.97 12.72
N ALA A 96 25.11 -3.93 11.88
CA ALA A 96 24.12 -2.86 11.87
C ALA A 96 22.75 -3.40 11.40
N GLU A 97 22.73 -4.18 10.32
CA GLU A 97 21.52 -4.83 9.80
C GLU A 97 20.88 -5.77 10.84
N LYS A 98 21.69 -6.52 11.59
CA LYS A 98 21.20 -7.39 12.67
C LYS A 98 20.63 -6.61 13.87
N ALA A 99 21.16 -5.42 14.13
CA ALA A 99 20.78 -4.60 15.28
C ALA A 99 19.39 -3.94 15.12
N VAL A 100 18.94 -3.73 13.88
CA VAL A 100 17.62 -3.14 13.59
C VAL A 100 16.71 -4.20 12.95
N PRO A 101 15.75 -4.77 13.70
CA PRO A 101 14.92 -5.85 13.19
C PRO A 101 14.11 -5.41 11.96
N PRO A 102 13.75 -6.32 11.04
CA PRO A 102 12.89 -5.99 9.91
C PRO A 102 11.44 -5.70 10.35
N PRO A 103 10.65 -4.96 9.55
CA PRO A 103 9.30 -4.50 9.91
C PRO A 103 8.36 -5.58 10.44
N HIS A 104 8.30 -6.74 9.78
CA HIS A 104 7.43 -7.84 10.19
C HIS A 104 7.78 -8.40 11.57
N ARG A 105 9.03 -8.29 12.02
CA ARG A 105 9.43 -8.65 13.40
C ARG A 105 9.26 -7.49 14.39
N TYR A 106 9.50 -6.26 13.93
CA TYR A 106 9.33 -5.06 14.76
C TYR A 106 7.85 -4.85 15.17
N PHE A 107 6.92 -5.15 14.27
CA PHE A 107 5.49 -4.94 14.50
C PHE A 107 4.72 -6.20 14.94
N ALA A 108 5.22 -7.43 14.72
CA ALA A 108 4.48 -8.65 15.06
C ALA A 108 4.35 -8.95 16.56
N ASP A 109 3.27 -9.66 16.90
CA ASP A 109 2.96 -10.13 18.25
C ASP A 109 3.75 -11.40 18.66
N GLY A 110 4.08 -11.56 19.95
CA GLY A 110 4.51 -12.83 20.56
C GLY A 110 6.00 -13.21 20.58
N ALA A 111 6.90 -12.59 19.80
CA ALA A 111 8.31 -13.04 19.72
C ALA A 111 9.28 -12.20 20.57
N ALA A 112 9.17 -12.12 21.90
CA ALA A 112 10.03 -11.25 22.77
C ALA A 112 10.15 -9.75 22.34
N GLY A 113 9.36 -9.38 21.33
CA GLY A 113 9.47 -8.20 20.47
C GLY A 113 8.18 -7.40 20.44
N ALA A 114 7.07 -8.01 20.85
CA ALA A 114 5.73 -7.47 20.80
C ALA A 114 5.38 -6.53 21.95
N TRP A 115 4.58 -5.53 21.61
CA TRP A 115 4.28 -4.32 22.35
C TRP A 115 3.05 -4.47 23.25
N GLY A 116 3.21 -5.11 24.40
CA GLY A 116 2.19 -5.05 25.46
C GLY A 116 2.25 -3.73 26.26
N PRO A 117 1.13 -3.21 26.81
CA PRO A 117 -0.27 -3.69 26.73
C PRO A 117 -1.17 -2.64 26.03
N GLY A 118 -1.12 -2.58 24.70
CA GLY A 118 -2.01 -1.69 23.94
C GLY A 118 -1.53 -1.29 22.54
N GLY A 119 -0.41 -1.82 22.05
CA GLY A 119 0.04 -1.58 20.67
C GLY A 119 -0.90 -2.24 19.66
N ALA A 120 -1.10 -3.55 19.81
CA ALA A 120 -1.99 -4.37 19.00
C ALA A 120 -3.21 -4.89 19.79
N ALA A 121 -4.32 -5.13 19.09
CA ALA A 121 -5.48 -5.78 19.66
C ALA A 121 -5.22 -7.26 19.94
N SER A 122 -5.67 -7.76 21.09
CA SER A 122 -5.73 -9.20 21.35
C SER A 122 -6.68 -9.89 20.36
N SER A 123 -6.53 -11.20 20.14
CA SER A 123 -7.44 -11.95 19.27
C SER A 123 -8.91 -11.83 19.69
N ASP A 124 -9.19 -11.68 20.99
CA ASP A 124 -10.57 -11.43 21.46
C ASP A 124 -11.05 -10.01 21.17
N ALA A 125 -10.17 -9.01 21.25
CA ALA A 125 -10.50 -7.66 20.81
C ALA A 125 -10.73 -7.60 19.28
N VAL A 126 -9.94 -8.33 18.50
CA VAL A 126 -10.14 -8.48 17.05
C VAL A 126 -11.50 -9.11 16.75
N ARG A 127 -11.83 -10.26 17.37
CA ARG A 127 -13.12 -10.92 17.17
C ARG A 127 -14.29 -10.01 17.54
N ARG A 128 -14.20 -9.32 18.69
CA ARG A 128 -15.21 -8.33 19.09
C ARG A 128 -15.37 -7.20 18.07
N PHE A 129 -14.26 -6.65 17.56
CA PHE A 129 -14.32 -5.62 16.52
C PHE A 129 -15.03 -6.15 15.26
N LEU A 130 -14.70 -7.36 14.81
CA LEU A 130 -15.33 -7.95 13.62
C LEU A 130 -16.83 -8.17 13.82
N ASP A 131 -17.23 -8.67 14.99
CA ASP A 131 -18.64 -8.95 15.27
C ASP A 131 -19.46 -7.67 15.55
N GLN A 132 -18.84 -6.65 16.16
CA GLN A 132 -19.52 -5.42 16.59
C GLN A 132 -19.47 -4.31 15.56
N GLU A 133 -18.30 -4.01 15.01
CA GLU A 133 -18.11 -2.86 14.12
C GLU A 133 -18.26 -3.23 12.64
N ALA A 134 -17.84 -4.44 12.25
CA ALA A 134 -17.96 -4.92 10.87
C ALA A 134 -19.25 -5.71 10.59
N GLY A 135 -19.91 -6.21 11.64
CA GLY A 135 -21.16 -6.96 11.52
C GLY A 135 -20.99 -8.40 11.02
N PRO A 136 -22.06 -9.09 10.60
CA PRO A 136 -22.00 -10.54 10.38
C PRO A 136 -21.10 -10.95 9.19
N ALA A 137 -20.97 -10.12 8.15
CA ALA A 137 -20.01 -10.31 7.06
C ALA A 137 -18.56 -9.94 7.42
N GLY A 138 -18.32 -9.39 8.61
CA GLY A 138 -17.02 -8.87 9.06
C GLY A 138 -15.91 -9.92 9.00
N ARG A 139 -16.19 -11.13 9.47
CA ARG A 139 -15.21 -12.23 9.45
C ARG A 139 -14.85 -12.65 8.03
N GLU A 140 -15.84 -12.82 7.16
CA GLU A 140 -15.59 -13.21 5.77
C GLU A 140 -14.76 -12.16 5.02
N VAL A 141 -15.09 -10.88 5.21
CA VAL A 141 -14.32 -9.78 4.63
C VAL A 141 -12.91 -9.72 5.19
N ALA A 142 -12.72 -9.89 6.51
CA ALA A 142 -11.41 -9.90 7.13
C ALA A 142 -10.55 -11.10 6.67
N ARG A 143 -11.15 -12.27 6.49
CA ARG A 143 -10.50 -13.44 5.89
C ARG A 143 -10.03 -13.13 4.47
N ARG A 144 -10.88 -12.50 3.66
CA ARG A 144 -10.53 -12.15 2.27
C ARG A 144 -9.45 -11.05 2.18
N LEU A 145 -9.61 -9.96 2.94
CA LEU A 145 -8.77 -8.76 2.83
C LEU A 145 -7.49 -8.83 3.64
N LEU A 146 -7.38 -9.73 4.62
CA LEU A 146 -6.24 -9.76 5.53
C LEU A 146 -5.70 -11.17 5.78
N ASP A 147 -6.40 -12.21 5.32
CA ASP A 147 -6.09 -13.61 5.61
C ASP A 147 -5.90 -13.88 7.12
N LEU A 148 -6.70 -13.20 7.95
CA LEU A 148 -6.54 -13.23 9.41
C LEU A 148 -6.95 -14.58 10.01
N PRO A 149 -6.10 -15.18 10.88
CA PRO A 149 -6.46 -16.38 11.63
C PRO A 149 -7.72 -16.22 12.49
N GLU A 150 -7.95 -15.06 13.10
CA GLU A 150 -9.15 -14.77 13.91
C GLU A 150 -10.46 -14.83 13.12
N ALA A 151 -10.36 -14.74 11.79
CA ALA A 151 -11.45 -14.80 10.84
C ALA A 151 -11.49 -16.13 10.04
N GLY A 152 -10.65 -17.11 10.39
CA GLY A 152 -10.54 -18.39 9.66
C GLY A 152 -9.65 -18.33 8.42
N GLY A 153 -8.82 -17.29 8.27
CA GLY A 153 -7.73 -17.24 7.29
C GLY A 153 -6.55 -18.13 7.69
N ARG A 154 -5.66 -18.41 6.74
CA ARG A 154 -4.45 -19.21 6.98
C ARG A 154 -3.42 -18.45 7.82
N GLY A 155 -3.38 -17.12 7.68
CA GLY A 155 -2.38 -16.31 8.33
C GLY A 155 -0.97 -16.47 7.76
N ALA A 156 -0.03 -15.77 8.37
CA ALA A 156 1.39 -16.06 8.24
C ALA A 156 2.07 -15.90 9.59
N ALA A 157 3.23 -16.53 9.76
CA ALA A 157 4.03 -16.41 10.97
C ALA A 157 5.53 -16.28 10.65
N GLY A 158 6.23 -15.52 11.47
CA GLY A 158 7.68 -15.33 11.38
C GLY A 158 8.13 -14.83 10.01
N ASP A 159 9.13 -15.50 9.44
CA ASP A 159 9.74 -15.14 8.17
C ASP A 159 9.19 -15.96 6.98
N ASP A 160 8.05 -16.66 7.16
CA ASP A 160 7.47 -17.44 6.07
C ASP A 160 6.91 -16.52 4.97
N ASN A 161 6.07 -15.57 5.35
CA ASN A 161 5.57 -14.49 4.51
C ASN A 161 5.60 -13.16 5.28
N PRO A 162 6.77 -12.49 5.34
CA PRO A 162 6.99 -11.24 6.05
C PRO A 162 5.95 -10.14 5.78
N LEU A 163 5.59 -9.94 4.51
CA LEU A 163 4.67 -8.87 4.12
C LEU A 163 3.25 -9.10 4.66
N LEU A 164 2.77 -10.35 4.66
CA LEU A 164 1.49 -10.71 5.23
C LEU A 164 1.48 -10.57 6.76
N VAL A 165 2.57 -11.00 7.42
CA VAL A 165 2.74 -10.80 8.88
C VAL A 165 2.67 -9.32 9.23
N LEU A 166 3.35 -8.47 8.47
CA LEU A 166 3.35 -7.02 8.67
C LEU A 166 1.94 -6.42 8.49
N LEU A 167 1.25 -6.76 7.40
CA LEU A 167 -0.12 -6.31 7.15
C LEU A 167 -1.03 -6.66 8.33
N GLN A 168 -1.00 -7.92 8.79
CA GLN A 168 -1.85 -8.40 9.87
C GLN A 168 -1.53 -7.74 11.20
N ALA A 169 -0.25 -7.58 11.52
CA ALA A 169 0.19 -6.89 12.74
C ALA A 169 -0.31 -5.43 12.75
N ARG A 170 -0.08 -4.69 11.66
CA ARG A 170 -0.45 -3.28 11.53
C ARG A 170 -1.97 -3.08 11.51
N TRP A 171 -2.72 -4.04 10.99
CA TRP A 171 -4.17 -4.03 11.08
C TRP A 171 -4.66 -4.26 12.51
N ARG A 172 -4.07 -5.20 13.27
CA ARG A 172 -4.41 -5.39 14.70
C ARG A 172 -4.10 -4.14 15.52
N GLU A 173 -3.03 -3.41 15.21
CA GLU A 173 -2.77 -2.11 15.83
C GLU A 173 -3.84 -1.08 15.48
N ALA A 174 -4.33 -1.05 14.23
CA ALA A 174 -5.40 -0.13 13.81
C ALA A 174 -6.70 -0.31 14.60
N VAL A 175 -7.04 -1.55 15.01
CA VAL A 175 -8.20 -1.82 15.88
C VAL A 175 -8.10 -1.03 17.20
N VAL A 176 -6.90 -0.83 17.74
CA VAL A 176 -6.69 -0.06 18.98
C VAL A 176 -6.47 1.42 18.69
N GLN A 177 -5.51 1.73 17.81
CA GLN A 177 -5.01 3.09 17.60
C GLN A 177 -5.93 3.95 16.73
N LEU A 178 -6.78 3.33 15.91
CA LEU A 178 -7.77 4.04 15.10
C LEU A 178 -9.18 3.81 15.63
N ALA A 179 -9.68 2.57 15.57
CA ALA A 179 -11.08 2.29 15.93
C ALA A 179 -11.33 2.48 17.44
N GLY A 180 -10.52 1.86 18.30
CA GLY A 180 -10.61 2.02 19.76
C GLY A 180 -10.33 3.45 20.25
N ALA A 181 -9.59 4.24 19.47
CA ALA A 181 -9.38 5.66 19.69
C ALA A 181 -10.50 6.55 19.13
N GLY A 182 -11.49 6.00 18.41
CA GLY A 182 -12.56 6.77 17.78
C GLY A 182 -12.07 7.72 16.69
N LEU A 183 -10.95 7.39 16.02
CA LEU A 183 -10.40 8.16 14.89
C LEU A 183 -10.94 7.66 13.54
N VAL A 184 -11.60 6.49 13.52
CA VAL A 184 -12.38 6.04 12.36
C VAL A 184 -13.77 6.68 12.44
N PRO A 185 -14.21 7.42 11.41
CA PRO A 185 -15.49 8.12 11.46
C PRO A 185 -16.66 7.14 11.41
N ALA A 186 -17.81 7.60 11.91
CA ALA A 186 -19.08 6.88 11.82
C ALA A 186 -19.86 7.17 10.52
N SER A 187 -19.37 8.12 9.71
CA SER A 187 -20.05 8.65 8.53
C SER A 187 -19.09 8.84 7.36
N PRO A 188 -19.47 8.46 6.12
CA PRO A 188 -18.67 8.69 4.91
C PRO A 188 -18.34 10.16 4.64
N GLU A 189 -19.20 11.09 5.07
CA GLU A 189 -19.05 12.54 4.84
C GLU A 189 -17.78 13.10 5.48
N ALA A 190 -17.27 12.46 6.52
CA ALA A 190 -15.99 12.82 7.15
C ALA A 190 -14.75 12.40 6.32
N CYS A 191 -14.95 11.73 5.18
CA CYS A 191 -13.90 11.27 4.26
C CYS A 191 -13.86 12.08 2.94
N CYS A 192 -14.68 13.13 2.79
CA CYS A 192 -14.85 13.82 1.50
C CYS A 192 -13.60 14.58 1.02
N GLU A 193 -12.69 14.94 1.92
CA GLU A 193 -11.37 15.46 1.57
C GLU A 193 -10.42 14.28 1.34
N GLY A 194 -10.05 14.05 0.08
CA GLY A 194 -9.12 13.00 -0.30
C GLY A 194 -7.88 13.56 -1.00
N PRO A 195 -6.84 12.74 -1.20
CA PRO A 195 -5.60 13.16 -1.84
C PRO A 195 -5.85 13.78 -3.21
N GLU A 196 -4.93 14.63 -3.67
CA GLU A 196 -5.04 15.20 -5.01
C GLU A 196 -5.09 14.08 -6.07
N PRO A 197 -5.85 14.26 -7.16
CA PRO A 197 -5.86 13.28 -8.22
C PRO A 197 -4.45 13.06 -8.79
N ASN A 198 -4.07 11.80 -8.93
CA ASN A 198 -2.88 11.38 -9.65
C ASN A 198 -3.24 11.06 -11.12
N PRO A 199 -2.90 11.94 -12.07
CA PRO A 199 -3.25 11.75 -13.48
C PRO A 199 -2.46 10.61 -14.16
N SER A 200 -1.43 10.07 -13.50
CA SER A 200 -0.64 8.95 -14.02
C SER A 200 -1.34 7.60 -13.89
N THR A 201 -2.40 7.49 -13.08
CA THR A 201 -3.06 6.21 -12.79
C THR A 201 -4.52 6.19 -13.25
N MET A 202 -5.04 5.00 -13.61
CA MET A 202 -6.46 4.85 -13.94
C MET A 202 -7.33 5.05 -12.70
N LYS A 203 -6.79 4.69 -11.52
CA LYS A 203 -7.41 4.92 -10.22
C LYS A 203 -7.71 6.38 -9.95
N GLY A 204 -6.95 7.32 -10.51
CA GLY A 204 -7.19 8.76 -10.44
C GLY A 204 -7.03 9.35 -9.03
N ARG A 205 -7.66 8.81 -7.98
CA ARG A 205 -7.46 9.21 -6.58
C ARG A 205 -7.47 7.95 -5.71
N ASP A 206 -6.59 7.91 -4.71
CA ASP A 206 -6.64 6.87 -3.69
C ASP A 206 -8.00 6.83 -2.94
N PRO A 207 -8.37 5.68 -2.36
CA PRO A 207 -9.65 5.54 -1.69
C PRO A 207 -9.73 6.48 -0.49
N LEU A 208 -10.84 7.18 -0.41
CA LEU A 208 -11.11 8.22 0.57
C LEU A 208 -11.07 7.66 2.01
N ALA A 209 -10.51 8.45 2.92
CA ALA A 209 -10.48 8.18 4.35
C ALA A 209 -10.32 9.48 5.14
N ALA A 210 -10.71 9.46 6.42
CA ALA A 210 -10.42 10.58 7.31
C ALA A 210 -8.89 10.83 7.39
N PRO A 211 -8.44 12.09 7.58
CA PRO A 211 -7.01 12.43 7.54
C PRO A 211 -6.11 11.60 8.47
N ALA A 212 -6.59 11.27 9.68
CA ALA A 212 -5.88 10.43 10.63
C ALA A 212 -5.67 9.00 10.09
N VAL A 213 -6.71 8.42 9.49
CA VAL A 213 -6.64 7.09 8.86
C VAL A 213 -5.70 7.10 7.66
N GLN A 214 -5.72 8.15 6.84
CA GLN A 214 -4.80 8.29 5.71
C GLN A 214 -3.33 8.30 6.18
N ARG A 215 -2.99 9.13 7.17
CA ARG A 215 -1.62 9.16 7.73
C ARG A 215 -1.18 7.79 8.26
N TRP A 216 -2.08 7.05 8.90
CA TRP A 216 -1.79 5.69 9.37
C TRP A 216 -1.56 4.69 8.22
N ARG A 217 -2.39 4.75 7.16
CA ARG A 217 -2.22 3.93 5.96
C ARG A 217 -0.87 4.20 5.31
N ASP A 218 -0.50 5.46 5.12
CA ASP A 218 0.77 5.86 4.51
C ASP A 218 1.97 5.37 5.34
N ALA A 219 1.92 5.56 6.66
CA ALA A 219 2.96 5.11 7.59
C ALA A 219 3.15 3.59 7.61
N THR A 220 2.12 2.85 7.19
CA THR A 220 2.13 1.38 7.16
C THR A 220 2.55 0.84 5.79
N ARG A 221 1.94 1.35 4.71
CA ARG A 221 2.01 0.76 3.37
C ARG A 221 3.26 1.19 2.60
N VAL A 222 3.66 2.46 2.66
CA VAL A 222 4.70 3.02 1.76
C VAL A 222 6.00 2.22 1.87
N TRP A 223 6.53 2.05 3.08
CA TRP A 223 7.75 1.28 3.31
C TRP A 223 7.57 -0.20 3.04
N ALA A 224 6.37 -0.76 3.25
CA ALA A 224 6.09 -2.14 2.90
C ALA A 224 6.20 -2.38 1.38
N CYS A 225 5.70 -1.45 0.57
CA CYS A 225 5.86 -1.53 -0.89
C CYS A 225 7.33 -1.45 -1.32
N HIS A 226 8.12 -0.56 -0.72
CA HIS A 226 9.53 -0.39 -1.07
C HIS A 226 10.38 -1.60 -0.66
N LEU A 227 10.18 -2.11 0.55
CA LEU A 227 11.00 -3.20 1.11
C LEU A 227 10.60 -4.58 0.61
N TYR A 228 9.34 -4.77 0.19
CA TYR A 228 8.78 -6.07 -0.20
C TYR A 228 8.18 -5.98 -1.62
N ALA A 229 6.87 -5.79 -1.73
CA ALA A 229 6.13 -5.71 -2.98
C ALA A 229 4.87 -4.84 -2.85
N TYR A 230 4.32 -4.41 -3.98
CA TYR A 230 3.11 -3.57 -4.02
C TYR A 230 1.80 -4.31 -3.73
N ALA A 231 1.79 -5.64 -3.89
CA ALA A 231 0.69 -6.51 -3.48
C ALA A 231 1.15 -7.54 -2.44
N VAL A 232 0.26 -7.88 -1.51
CA VAL A 232 0.55 -8.86 -0.46
C VAL A 232 0.18 -10.26 -0.95
N PRO A 233 1.14 -11.20 -1.10
CA PRO A 233 0.84 -12.58 -1.44
C PRO A 233 0.13 -13.29 -0.28
N ASN A 234 -0.77 -14.23 -0.63
CA ASN A 234 -1.28 -15.24 0.29
C ASN A 234 -1.04 -16.64 -0.28
N GLU A 235 -1.27 -17.67 0.53
CA GLU A 235 -1.03 -19.05 0.11
C GLU A 235 -1.94 -19.48 -1.05
N ALA A 236 -3.17 -18.94 -1.11
CA ALA A 236 -4.07 -19.23 -2.23
C ALA A 236 -3.49 -18.77 -3.58
N ALA A 237 -2.93 -17.56 -3.64
CA ALA A 237 -2.30 -17.04 -4.85
C ALA A 237 -1.01 -17.80 -5.20
N VAL A 238 -0.22 -18.20 -4.20
CA VAL A 238 0.98 -19.04 -4.40
C VAL A 238 0.60 -20.38 -5.02
N GLU A 239 -0.42 -21.06 -4.50
CA GLU A 239 -0.90 -22.33 -5.05
C GLU A 239 -1.47 -22.18 -6.47
N VAL A 240 -2.12 -21.05 -6.77
CA VAL A 240 -2.54 -20.74 -8.14
C VAL A 240 -1.32 -20.59 -9.06
N LEU A 241 -0.35 -19.76 -8.70
CA LEU A 241 0.85 -19.51 -9.50
C LEU A 241 1.69 -20.77 -9.69
N ARG A 242 1.73 -21.66 -8.69
CA ARG A 242 2.40 -22.96 -8.78
C ARG A 242 1.87 -23.83 -9.93
N ARG A 243 0.57 -23.80 -10.20
CA ARG A 243 -0.06 -24.54 -11.31
C ARG A 243 0.35 -24.03 -12.70
N TYR A 244 0.87 -22.81 -12.77
CA TYR A 244 1.29 -22.14 -14.01
C TYR A 244 2.81 -22.01 -14.13
N SER A 245 3.56 -22.64 -13.22
CA SER A 245 5.03 -22.74 -13.26
C SER A 245 5.50 -23.49 -14.52
N PRO A 246 6.63 -23.12 -15.15
CA PRO A 246 7.52 -22.01 -14.77
C PRO A 246 6.94 -20.63 -15.08
N LEU A 247 7.41 -19.62 -14.35
CA LEU A 247 6.98 -18.23 -14.51
C LEU A 247 8.13 -17.37 -15.04
N VAL A 248 7.82 -16.38 -15.87
CA VAL A 248 8.71 -15.24 -16.16
C VAL A 248 8.08 -14.00 -15.55
N GLU A 249 8.76 -13.39 -14.57
CA GLU A 249 8.28 -12.19 -13.89
C GLU A 249 8.95 -10.94 -14.48
N ILE A 250 8.15 -10.01 -14.99
CA ILE A 250 8.63 -8.73 -15.54
C ILE A 250 8.26 -7.59 -14.60
N GLY A 251 9.25 -6.75 -14.26
CA GLY A 251 9.11 -5.71 -13.25
C GLY A 251 9.11 -6.31 -11.83
N ALA A 252 10.02 -7.25 -11.58
CA ALA A 252 10.08 -8.01 -10.33
C ALA A 252 10.49 -7.16 -9.10
N GLY A 253 11.02 -5.95 -9.30
CA GLY A 253 11.47 -5.07 -8.24
C GLY A 253 12.50 -5.75 -7.34
N THR A 254 12.22 -5.84 -6.04
CA THR A 254 13.08 -6.55 -5.08
C THR A 254 13.08 -8.08 -5.24
N GLY A 255 12.24 -8.64 -6.11
CA GLY A 255 12.07 -10.07 -6.30
C GLY A 255 11.31 -10.76 -5.16
N TYR A 256 10.50 -10.03 -4.38
CA TYR A 256 9.78 -10.60 -3.23
C TYR A 256 8.83 -11.76 -3.62
N TRP A 257 8.08 -11.62 -4.72
CA TRP A 257 7.21 -12.69 -5.23
C TRP A 257 8.04 -13.90 -5.69
N ALA A 258 9.07 -13.69 -6.52
CA ALA A 258 9.99 -14.74 -6.93
C ALA A 258 10.65 -15.47 -5.74
N TRP A 259 11.07 -14.75 -4.70
CA TRP A 259 11.62 -15.33 -3.47
C TRP A 259 10.60 -16.22 -2.76
N LEU A 260 9.38 -15.71 -2.54
CA LEU A 260 8.34 -16.45 -1.83
C LEU A 260 7.92 -17.71 -2.61
N LEU A 261 7.76 -17.57 -3.93
CA LEU A 261 7.45 -18.66 -4.86
C LEU A 261 8.58 -19.71 -4.89
N GLY A 262 9.85 -19.28 -4.90
CA GLY A 262 11.01 -20.15 -4.80
C GLY A 262 11.03 -20.97 -3.51
N LYS A 263 10.61 -20.41 -2.37
CA LYS A 263 10.43 -21.16 -1.11
C LYS A 263 9.35 -22.24 -1.21
N ARG A 264 8.42 -22.13 -2.17
CA ARG A 264 7.41 -23.15 -2.51
C ARG A 264 7.80 -23.98 -3.76
N GLN A 265 9.08 -23.98 -4.12
CA GLN A 265 9.63 -24.73 -5.25
C GLN A 265 8.98 -24.39 -6.61
N VAL A 266 8.48 -23.17 -6.74
CA VAL A 266 7.99 -22.62 -8.01
C VAL A 266 9.16 -21.98 -8.74
N GLN A 267 9.36 -22.34 -10.02
CA GLN A 267 10.43 -21.78 -10.83
C GLN A 267 10.01 -20.41 -11.37
N VAL A 268 10.83 -19.39 -11.11
CA VAL A 268 10.59 -18.02 -11.57
C VAL A 268 11.86 -17.43 -12.18
N PHE A 269 11.74 -16.95 -13.43
CA PHE A 269 12.75 -16.12 -14.09
C PHE A 269 12.38 -14.65 -13.86
N ALA A 270 13.01 -14.03 -12.85
CA ALA A 270 12.68 -12.66 -12.44
C ALA A 270 13.56 -11.62 -13.15
N TYR A 271 12.92 -10.64 -13.78
CA TYR A 271 13.56 -9.51 -14.45
C TYR A 271 13.05 -8.18 -13.94
N ASP A 272 13.96 -7.22 -13.80
CA ASP A 272 13.65 -5.82 -13.56
C ASP A 272 14.58 -4.93 -14.37
N ALA A 273 14.11 -3.75 -14.78
CA ALA A 273 14.92 -2.81 -15.55
C ALA A 273 16.13 -2.32 -14.73
N ASP A 274 15.92 -2.13 -13.43
CA ASP A 274 16.90 -1.65 -12.46
C ASP A 274 16.86 -2.52 -11.20
N PRO A 275 17.34 -3.77 -11.27
CA PRO A 275 17.21 -4.72 -10.17
C PRO A 275 18.00 -4.21 -8.95
N PRO A 276 17.40 -4.21 -7.75
CA PRO A 276 18.13 -3.88 -6.54
C PRO A 276 19.23 -4.90 -6.25
N PRO A 277 20.31 -4.50 -5.55
CA PRO A 277 21.45 -5.38 -5.27
C PRO A 277 21.07 -6.50 -4.29
N THR A 278 21.67 -7.69 -4.45
CA THR A 278 21.52 -8.82 -3.51
C THR A 278 22.47 -8.74 -2.31
N SER A 279 23.46 -7.87 -2.35
CA SER A 279 24.48 -7.64 -1.32
C SER A 279 24.62 -6.14 -1.03
N PRO A 280 25.00 -5.73 0.19
CA PRO A 280 25.26 -4.32 0.48
C PRO A 280 26.28 -3.72 -0.50
N CYS A 281 25.97 -2.56 -1.06
CA CYS A 281 26.90 -1.86 -1.95
C CYS A 281 28.05 -1.27 -1.12
N HIS A 282 29.12 -2.02 -0.94
CA HIS A 282 30.37 -1.49 -0.37
C HIS A 282 31.14 -0.72 -1.45
N GLY A 283 30.67 0.48 -1.79
CA GLY A 283 31.46 1.54 -2.43
C GLY A 283 32.01 1.26 -3.84
N ALA A 284 31.40 1.88 -4.84
CA ALA A 284 32.14 2.51 -5.93
C ALA A 284 31.28 3.66 -6.44
N ALA A 285 31.75 4.89 -6.22
CA ALA A 285 31.09 6.06 -6.77
C ALA A 285 31.14 6.01 -8.30
N GLY A 286 30.01 6.22 -8.99
CA GLY A 286 29.92 6.27 -10.45
C GLY A 286 29.43 5.02 -11.19
N SER A 287 28.86 4.01 -10.52
CA SER A 287 28.23 2.86 -11.21
C SER A 287 26.73 3.09 -11.47
N ALA A 288 26.15 2.47 -12.51
CA ALA A 288 24.70 2.48 -12.77
C ALA A 288 23.86 2.00 -11.57
N GLN A 289 24.49 1.32 -10.61
CA GLN A 289 23.93 0.84 -9.36
C GLN A 289 23.76 1.92 -8.28
N GLU A 290 24.27 3.13 -8.50
CA GLU A 290 24.04 4.29 -7.63
C GLU A 290 22.63 4.87 -7.75
N ARG A 291 22.01 4.77 -8.94
CA ARG A 291 20.72 5.41 -9.21
C ARG A 291 19.56 4.81 -8.42
N GLY A 292 19.75 3.62 -7.83
CA GLY A 292 18.70 2.87 -7.14
C GLY A 292 17.58 2.45 -8.09
N ASN A 293 16.73 1.53 -7.65
CA ASN A 293 15.48 1.25 -8.34
C ASN A 293 14.50 2.41 -8.10
N GLU A 294 13.74 2.83 -9.11
CA GLU A 294 12.79 3.95 -9.00
C GLU A 294 11.75 3.75 -7.87
N TYR A 295 11.26 2.51 -7.70
CA TYR A 295 10.20 2.17 -6.76
C TYR A 295 10.71 1.59 -5.44
N HIS A 296 11.91 1.03 -5.45
CA HIS A 296 12.50 0.31 -4.31
C HIS A 296 13.77 0.99 -3.75
N GLY A 297 14.23 2.09 -4.35
CA GLY A 297 15.45 2.78 -3.95
C GLY A 297 16.66 1.85 -3.94
N ARG A 298 17.48 1.92 -2.89
CA ARG A 298 18.65 1.04 -2.69
C ARG A 298 18.32 -0.14 -1.76
N CYS A 299 17.05 -0.53 -1.66
CA CYS A 299 16.66 -1.71 -0.88
C CYS A 299 17.39 -2.96 -1.39
N ARG A 300 17.58 -3.94 -0.51
CA ARG A 300 18.18 -5.22 -0.88
C ARG A 300 17.14 -6.10 -1.57
N ALA A 301 17.55 -6.79 -2.63
CA ALA A 301 16.70 -7.80 -3.26
C ALA A 301 16.54 -9.05 -2.36
N TRP A 302 15.36 -9.66 -2.37
CA TRP A 302 15.04 -10.88 -1.64
C TRP A 302 15.60 -12.14 -2.30
N THR A 303 15.80 -12.07 -3.61
CA THR A 303 16.40 -13.12 -4.43
C THR A 303 17.17 -12.48 -5.59
N ALA A 304 17.89 -13.28 -6.36
CA ALA A 304 18.53 -12.80 -7.58
C ALA A 304 17.47 -12.35 -8.60
N VAL A 305 17.58 -11.11 -9.06
CA VAL A 305 16.76 -10.54 -10.14
C VAL A 305 17.70 -10.15 -11.27
N SER A 306 17.41 -10.63 -12.48
CA SER A 306 18.23 -10.31 -13.65
C SER A 306 17.85 -8.93 -14.19
N ARG A 307 18.83 -8.21 -14.72
CA ARG A 307 18.52 -6.97 -15.45
C ARG A 307 17.84 -7.32 -16.77
N GLY A 308 16.69 -6.71 -17.03
CA GLY A 308 15.92 -6.91 -18.26
C GLY A 308 14.54 -6.27 -18.17
N GLY A 309 13.95 -5.99 -19.32
CA GLY A 309 12.65 -5.36 -19.42
C GLY A 309 11.61 -6.21 -20.14
N PRO A 310 10.55 -5.57 -20.68
CA PRO A 310 9.49 -6.20 -21.46
C PRO A 310 9.95 -7.18 -22.54
N GLU A 311 11.11 -6.91 -23.18
CA GLU A 311 11.69 -7.75 -24.23
C GLU A 311 12.03 -9.17 -23.77
N THR A 312 12.23 -9.36 -22.46
CA THR A 312 12.58 -10.67 -21.88
C THR A 312 11.38 -11.60 -21.71
N ALA A 313 10.15 -11.09 -21.81
CA ALA A 313 8.92 -11.87 -21.63
C ALA A 313 8.81 -13.03 -22.64
N GLY A 314 9.41 -12.89 -23.84
CA GLY A 314 9.40 -13.91 -24.89
C GLY A 314 10.53 -14.95 -24.82
N LEU A 315 11.48 -14.82 -23.88
CA LEU A 315 12.70 -15.63 -23.88
C LEU A 315 12.51 -17.04 -23.30
N HIS A 316 11.46 -17.25 -22.51
CA HIS A 316 11.25 -18.49 -21.75
C HIS A 316 10.08 -19.28 -22.32
N GLN A 317 10.36 -20.19 -23.26
CA GLN A 317 9.35 -21.04 -23.87
C GLN A 317 8.63 -21.90 -22.81
N GLY A 318 7.30 -21.95 -22.88
CA GLY A 318 6.47 -22.72 -21.94
C GLY A 318 6.26 -22.05 -20.58
N ALA A 319 6.88 -20.90 -20.30
CA ALA A 319 6.62 -20.15 -19.07
C ALA A 319 5.36 -19.29 -19.18
N SER A 320 4.69 -19.08 -18.04
CA SER A 320 3.60 -18.11 -17.91
C SER A 320 4.16 -16.73 -17.53
N LEU A 321 3.58 -15.66 -18.07
CA LEU A 321 3.99 -14.29 -17.74
C LEU A 321 3.40 -13.87 -16.40
N LEU A 322 4.24 -13.49 -15.43
CA LEU A 322 3.85 -12.86 -14.17
C LEU A 322 4.18 -11.37 -14.20
N MET A 323 3.23 -10.53 -13.80
CA MET A 323 3.48 -9.10 -13.52
C MET A 323 2.75 -8.71 -12.25
N CYS A 324 3.45 -8.09 -11.30
CA CYS A 324 2.88 -7.58 -10.06
C CYS A 324 2.94 -6.06 -10.03
N TYR A 325 1.77 -5.39 -10.03
CA TYR A 325 1.64 -3.94 -10.09
C TYR A 325 2.57 -3.32 -11.13
N PRO A 326 2.51 -3.74 -12.41
CA PRO A 326 3.26 -3.04 -13.44
C PRO A 326 2.96 -1.53 -13.38
N PRO A 327 3.97 -0.67 -13.54
CA PRO A 327 3.86 0.74 -13.22
C PRO A 327 2.79 1.43 -14.08
N PRO A 328 2.00 2.33 -13.47
CA PRO A 328 1.00 3.11 -14.20
C PRO A 328 1.69 4.18 -15.06
N GLY A 329 0.99 4.64 -16.10
CA GLY A 329 1.47 5.74 -16.96
C GLY A 329 2.60 5.40 -17.94
N VAL A 330 3.20 4.21 -17.86
CA VAL A 330 4.28 3.75 -18.75
C VAL A 330 3.92 2.45 -19.49
N PRO A 331 4.46 2.19 -20.69
CA PRO A 331 4.02 1.09 -21.54
C PRO A 331 4.59 -0.30 -21.17
N MET A 332 5.35 -0.44 -20.07
CA MET A 332 6.04 -1.68 -19.68
C MET A 332 5.15 -2.92 -19.77
N ALA A 333 3.94 -2.88 -19.18
CA ALA A 333 3.01 -4.02 -19.19
C ALA A 333 2.53 -4.38 -20.60
N LEU A 334 2.27 -3.35 -21.42
CA LEU A 334 1.80 -3.51 -22.79
C LEU A 334 2.90 -4.12 -23.68
N GLU A 335 4.12 -3.62 -23.54
CA GLU A 335 5.28 -4.14 -24.26
C GLU A 335 5.61 -5.59 -23.84
N ALA A 336 5.44 -5.92 -22.56
CA ALA A 336 5.67 -7.27 -22.05
C ALA A 336 4.61 -8.22 -22.62
N LEU A 337 3.34 -7.82 -22.62
CA LEU A 337 2.24 -8.58 -23.23
C LEU A 337 2.48 -8.85 -24.72
N ARG A 338 2.97 -7.85 -25.47
CA ARG A 338 3.28 -7.96 -26.91
C ARG A 338 4.51 -8.80 -27.20
N SER A 339 5.48 -8.82 -26.29
CA SER A 339 6.70 -9.64 -26.41
C SER A 339 6.44 -11.08 -25.98
N PHE A 340 5.47 -11.29 -25.10
CA PHE A 340 5.11 -12.62 -24.59
C PHE A 340 4.55 -13.53 -25.68
N ARG A 341 5.14 -14.74 -25.78
CA ARG A 341 4.78 -15.76 -26.77
C ARG A 341 4.01 -16.94 -26.19
N GLY A 342 3.92 -17.04 -24.86
CA GLY A 342 3.15 -18.10 -24.18
C GLY A 342 1.65 -17.81 -24.13
N ASP A 343 0.93 -18.67 -23.42
CA ASP A 343 -0.54 -18.66 -23.40
C ASP A 343 -1.14 -18.10 -22.11
N VAL A 344 -0.38 -18.03 -21.02
CA VAL A 344 -0.92 -17.66 -19.71
C VAL A 344 -0.27 -16.40 -19.18
N VAL A 345 -1.10 -15.44 -18.77
CA VAL A 345 -0.70 -14.21 -18.09
C VAL A 345 -1.31 -14.21 -16.69
N CYS A 346 -0.44 -14.16 -15.69
CA CYS A 346 -0.76 -13.96 -14.29
C CYS A 346 -0.51 -12.48 -13.94
N LEU A 347 -1.58 -11.71 -13.74
CA LEU A 347 -1.49 -10.29 -13.38
C LEU A 347 -1.92 -10.12 -11.93
N VAL A 348 -1.02 -9.59 -11.10
CA VAL A 348 -1.29 -9.17 -9.73
C VAL A 348 -1.45 -7.66 -9.71
N GLY A 349 -2.59 -7.16 -9.24
CA GLY A 349 -2.84 -5.72 -9.17
C GLY A 349 -4.32 -5.36 -9.14
N GLU A 350 -4.63 -4.12 -9.46
CA GLU A 350 -5.97 -3.54 -9.42
C GLU A 350 -6.51 -3.27 -10.82
N SER A 351 -7.64 -3.90 -11.16
CA SER A 351 -8.36 -3.56 -12.39
C SER A 351 -8.86 -2.13 -12.35
N HIS A 352 -8.64 -1.39 -13.44
CA HIS A 352 -8.92 0.04 -13.54
C HIS A 352 -8.34 0.85 -12.36
N GLY A 353 -7.16 0.44 -11.88
CA GLY A 353 -6.49 1.02 -10.71
C GLY A 353 -5.09 1.56 -11.03
N ASP A 354 -4.13 1.29 -10.14
CA ASP A 354 -2.73 1.72 -10.26
C ASP A 354 -1.86 0.64 -10.94
N THR A 355 -2.44 -0.16 -11.84
CA THR A 355 -1.80 -1.34 -12.43
C THR A 355 -1.80 -1.25 -13.94
N GLY A 356 -0.63 -0.97 -14.51
CA GLY A 356 -0.44 -0.79 -15.94
C GLY A 356 -1.22 0.40 -16.50
N THR A 357 -1.50 0.35 -17.80
CA THR A 357 -2.21 1.40 -18.52
C THR A 357 -3.55 0.91 -19.05
N ALA A 358 -4.46 1.85 -19.36
CA ALA A 358 -5.72 1.50 -20.02
C ALA A 358 -5.51 0.82 -21.37
N ALA A 359 -4.41 1.13 -22.08
CA ALA A 359 -4.04 0.45 -23.32
C ALA A 359 -3.67 -1.02 -23.08
N PHE A 360 -2.91 -1.29 -22.02
CA PHE A 360 -2.59 -2.66 -21.59
C PHE A 360 -3.85 -3.46 -21.22
N GLU A 361 -4.73 -2.92 -20.36
CA GLU A 361 -5.94 -3.64 -19.95
C GLU A 361 -6.86 -3.97 -21.14
N ARG A 362 -7.01 -3.05 -22.09
CA ARG A 362 -7.79 -3.30 -23.32
C ARG A 362 -7.18 -4.41 -24.17
N GLU A 363 -5.87 -4.41 -24.36
CA GLU A 363 -5.21 -5.44 -25.18
C GLU A 363 -5.23 -6.81 -24.49
N LEU A 364 -5.05 -6.85 -23.16
CA LEU A 364 -5.19 -8.05 -22.36
C LEU A 364 -6.60 -8.66 -22.50
N ALA A 365 -7.65 -7.86 -22.30
CA ALA A 365 -9.03 -8.33 -22.38
C ALA A 365 -9.43 -8.78 -23.81
N ALA A 366 -8.86 -8.13 -24.83
CA ALA A 366 -9.08 -8.49 -26.23
C ALA A 366 -8.39 -9.80 -26.61
N ALA A 367 -7.12 -9.98 -26.24
CA ALA A 367 -6.31 -11.12 -26.66
C ALA A 367 -6.40 -12.34 -25.71
N PHE A 368 -6.82 -12.15 -24.45
CA PHE A 368 -6.89 -13.19 -23.44
C PHE A 368 -8.27 -13.26 -22.77
N GLY A 369 -8.69 -14.46 -22.39
CA GLY A 369 -9.88 -14.72 -21.58
C GLY A 369 -9.50 -14.97 -20.12
N LEU A 370 -10.16 -14.27 -19.19
CA LEU A 370 -9.97 -14.46 -17.76
C LEU A 370 -10.41 -15.87 -17.34
N GLN A 371 -9.56 -16.55 -16.58
CA GLN A 371 -9.76 -17.93 -16.11
C GLN A 371 -10.06 -18.01 -14.63
N GLU A 372 -9.42 -17.14 -13.84
CA GLU A 372 -9.43 -17.20 -12.39
C GLU A 372 -9.15 -15.83 -11.78
N VAL A 373 -9.82 -15.53 -10.66
CA VAL A 373 -9.59 -14.35 -9.83
C VAL A 373 -9.40 -14.82 -8.39
N VAL A 374 -8.24 -14.51 -7.82
CA VAL A 374 -7.87 -14.88 -6.45
C VAL A 374 -7.75 -13.60 -5.64
N PRO A 375 -8.62 -13.36 -4.64
CA PRO A 375 -8.48 -12.22 -3.75
C PRO A 375 -7.15 -12.26 -3.01
N LEU A 376 -6.50 -11.11 -2.92
CA LEU A 376 -5.28 -10.94 -2.13
C LEU A 376 -5.58 -10.17 -0.84
N PRO A 377 -4.77 -10.38 0.20
CA PRO A 377 -4.71 -9.44 1.31
C PRO A 377 -4.37 -8.04 0.80
N ASN A 378 -5.00 -7.03 1.38
CA ASN A 378 -5.00 -5.67 0.91
C ASN A 378 -4.76 -4.67 2.04
N TRP A 379 -4.04 -3.60 1.70
CA TRP A 379 -4.00 -2.40 2.52
C TRP A 379 -5.36 -1.69 2.47
N GLY A 380 -5.61 -0.78 3.41
CA GLY A 380 -6.91 -0.09 3.50
C GLY A 380 -7.29 0.69 2.24
N ASP A 381 -6.30 1.11 1.45
CA ASP A 381 -6.36 1.92 0.23
C ASP A 381 -6.09 1.14 -1.08
N THR A 382 -5.98 -0.20 -1.03
CA THR A 382 -5.76 -1.04 -2.22
C THR A 382 -6.86 -2.08 -2.41
N SER A 383 -7.06 -2.53 -3.65
CA SER A 383 -8.01 -3.60 -3.98
C SER A 383 -7.42 -4.65 -4.94
N ALA A 384 -6.17 -5.03 -4.68
CA ALA A 384 -5.40 -5.95 -5.50
C ALA A 384 -5.98 -7.38 -5.48
N ALA A 385 -5.88 -8.04 -6.62
CA ALA A 385 -6.14 -9.47 -6.78
C ALA A 385 -5.09 -10.09 -7.71
N LEU A 386 -4.93 -11.41 -7.65
CA LEU A 386 -4.29 -12.16 -8.72
C LEU A 386 -5.37 -12.54 -9.75
N THR A 387 -5.12 -12.21 -11.00
CA THR A 387 -5.96 -12.60 -12.14
C THR A 387 -5.15 -13.46 -13.09
N VAL A 388 -5.73 -14.57 -13.55
CA VAL A 388 -5.10 -15.46 -14.53
C VAL A 388 -5.86 -15.40 -15.83
N TRP A 389 -5.13 -15.16 -16.91
CA TRP A 389 -5.67 -14.96 -18.25
C TRP A 389 -5.05 -15.96 -19.21
N ARG A 390 -5.87 -16.57 -20.07
CA ARG A 390 -5.41 -17.49 -21.11
C ARG A 390 -5.65 -16.92 -22.49
N ARG A 391 -4.68 -17.03 -23.38
CA ARG A 391 -4.75 -16.53 -24.75
C ARG A 391 -5.98 -17.12 -25.45
N ARG A 392 -6.77 -16.26 -26.09
CA ARG A 392 -7.95 -16.71 -26.84
C ARG A 392 -7.49 -17.55 -28.03
N GLY A 393 -8.22 -18.65 -28.29
CA GLY A 393 -7.84 -19.65 -29.28
C GLY A 393 -7.15 -20.89 -28.68
N ALA A 394 -6.64 -20.81 -27.45
CA ALA A 394 -6.17 -21.98 -26.70
C ALA A 394 -7.36 -22.70 -26.04
N GLU A 395 -8.04 -23.55 -26.80
CA GLU A 395 -9.20 -24.40 -26.44
C GLU A 395 -10.44 -23.70 -25.85
N LYS A 396 -11.62 -24.30 -26.04
CA LYS A 396 -12.86 -23.80 -25.44
C LYS A 396 -12.87 -24.11 -23.94
N PRO A 397 -13.31 -23.16 -23.09
CA PRO A 397 -13.53 -23.42 -21.68
C PRO A 397 -14.50 -24.58 -21.46
N THR A 398 -14.19 -25.45 -20.51
CA THR A 398 -15.06 -26.56 -20.09
C THR A 398 -16.03 -26.16 -18.97
N ARG A 399 -15.96 -24.90 -18.50
CA ARG A 399 -16.79 -24.32 -17.44
C ARG A 399 -17.12 -22.86 -17.73
N ASP A 400 -18.14 -22.32 -17.06
CA ASP A 400 -18.41 -20.89 -17.06
C ASP A 400 -17.25 -20.14 -16.39
N LEU A 401 -16.61 -19.26 -17.17
CA LEU A 401 -15.48 -18.45 -16.71
C LEU A 401 -15.93 -17.02 -16.41
N PRO A 402 -15.26 -16.34 -15.45
CA PRO A 402 -15.48 -14.92 -15.24
C PRO A 402 -15.11 -14.14 -16.52
N VAL A 403 -15.91 -13.12 -16.85
CA VAL A 403 -15.67 -12.30 -18.05
C VAL A 403 -14.95 -10.99 -17.71
N SER A 404 -14.96 -10.59 -16.44
CA SER A 404 -14.23 -9.43 -15.92
C SER A 404 -13.80 -9.69 -14.48
N PRO A 405 -12.66 -9.12 -14.04
CA PRO A 405 -12.30 -9.13 -12.61
C PRO A 405 -13.29 -8.36 -11.74
N LEU A 406 -14.09 -7.46 -12.32
CA LEU A 406 -15.09 -6.68 -11.62
C LEU A 406 -16.49 -7.25 -11.84
N ALA A 407 -17.21 -7.47 -10.74
CA ALA A 407 -18.60 -7.94 -10.74
C ALA A 407 -19.46 -7.08 -9.79
N CYS A 408 -20.71 -6.81 -10.17
CA CYS A 408 -21.67 -6.19 -9.28
C CYS A 408 -21.93 -7.07 -8.06
N TRP A 409 -21.75 -6.55 -6.85
CA TRP A 409 -21.95 -7.31 -5.61
C TRP A 409 -23.42 -7.70 -5.36
N GLY A 410 -24.38 -6.97 -5.95
CA GLY A 410 -25.80 -7.27 -5.80
C GLY A 410 -26.34 -8.32 -6.79
N CYS A 411 -25.93 -8.27 -8.06
CA CYS A 411 -26.50 -9.15 -9.10
C CYS A 411 -25.47 -9.96 -9.89
N GLY A 412 -24.18 -9.82 -9.62
CA GLY A 412 -23.12 -10.57 -10.29
C GLY A 412 -22.81 -10.15 -11.73
N LYS A 413 -23.47 -9.12 -12.28
CA LYS A 413 -23.18 -8.61 -13.63
C LYS A 413 -21.71 -8.18 -13.77
N GLN A 414 -21.11 -8.53 -14.91
CA GLN A 414 -19.70 -8.35 -15.26
C GLN A 414 -19.57 -7.87 -16.71
N GLY A 415 -18.34 -7.64 -17.18
CA GLY A 415 -18.05 -7.33 -18.59
C GLY A 415 -18.49 -5.93 -18.97
N ASP A 416 -19.31 -5.81 -20.02
CA ASP A 416 -19.82 -4.53 -20.55
C ASP A 416 -20.86 -3.86 -19.64
N ALA A 417 -21.09 -4.40 -18.44
CA ALA A 417 -21.97 -3.77 -17.46
C ALA A 417 -21.40 -2.41 -17.03
N LEU A 418 -22.27 -1.38 -16.99
CA LEU A 418 -21.93 -0.11 -16.37
C LEU A 418 -21.83 -0.30 -14.86
N LEU A 419 -20.59 -0.37 -14.37
CA LEU A 419 -20.26 -0.62 -12.97
C LEU A 419 -19.73 0.66 -12.31
N TRP A 420 -20.14 0.88 -11.07
CA TRP A 420 -19.71 2.00 -10.23
C TRP A 420 -18.99 1.47 -9.00
N ARG A 421 -17.80 2.02 -8.72
CA ARG A 421 -16.97 1.65 -7.58
C ARG A 421 -17.15 2.65 -6.45
N CYS A 422 -17.25 2.14 -5.23
CA CYS A 422 -17.20 2.96 -4.02
C CYS A 422 -15.80 3.58 -3.88
N ARG A 423 -15.74 4.89 -3.67
CA ARG A 423 -14.49 5.65 -3.50
C ARG A 423 -13.86 5.47 -2.12
N LEU A 424 -14.55 4.90 -1.13
CA LEU A 424 -14.00 4.64 0.20
C LEU A 424 -13.39 3.25 0.32
N SER A 425 -14.08 2.23 -0.18
CA SER A 425 -13.60 0.84 -0.13
C SER A 425 -12.78 0.44 -1.35
N TRP A 426 -13.04 1.06 -2.51
CA TRP A 426 -12.54 0.69 -3.84
C TRP A 426 -12.92 -0.70 -4.34
N GLU A 427 -13.29 -1.61 -3.45
CA GLU A 427 -13.65 -3.00 -3.75
C GLU A 427 -15.16 -3.16 -4.05
N ALA A 428 -16.02 -2.35 -3.42
CA ALA A 428 -17.46 -2.47 -3.59
C ALA A 428 -17.88 -1.92 -4.96
N VAL A 429 -18.54 -2.77 -5.75
CA VAL A 429 -18.95 -2.46 -7.13
C VAL A 429 -20.43 -2.73 -7.31
N PHE A 430 -21.17 -1.78 -7.89
CA PHE A 430 -22.60 -1.93 -8.17
C PHE A 430 -22.99 -1.39 -9.53
N CYS A 431 -23.98 -2.02 -10.17
CA CYS A 431 -24.56 -1.54 -11.43
C CYS A 431 -25.75 -0.59 -11.24
N SER A 432 -26.32 -0.50 -10.03
CA SER A 432 -27.49 0.32 -9.74
C SER A 432 -27.69 0.55 -8.24
N ALA A 433 -28.49 1.56 -7.90
CA ALA A 433 -28.91 1.83 -6.53
C ALA A 433 -29.63 0.62 -5.90
N ARG A 434 -30.44 -0.11 -6.68
CA ARG A 434 -31.10 -1.34 -6.24
C ARG A 434 -30.09 -2.40 -5.80
N CYS A 435 -29.02 -2.60 -6.57
CA CYS A 435 -27.97 -3.57 -6.21
C CYS A 435 -27.15 -3.11 -5.00
N ALA A 436 -26.91 -1.80 -4.88
CA ALA A 436 -26.23 -1.23 -3.71
C ALA A 436 -27.07 -1.31 -2.42
N ALA A 437 -28.40 -1.41 -2.55
CA ALA A 437 -29.35 -1.54 -1.45
C ALA A 437 -29.79 -3.00 -1.17
N GLU A 438 -29.25 -3.97 -1.90
CA GLU A 438 -29.55 -5.38 -1.64
C GLU A 438 -28.98 -5.78 -0.24
N PRO A 439 -29.74 -6.49 0.62
CA PRO A 439 -29.33 -6.78 2.00
C PRO A 439 -27.93 -7.38 2.20
N LYS A 440 -27.58 -8.44 1.47
CA LYS A 440 -26.26 -9.09 1.51
C LYS A 440 -25.17 -8.14 1.00
N ALA A 441 -25.45 -7.39 -0.06
CA ALA A 441 -24.53 -6.41 -0.61
C ALA A 441 -24.25 -5.25 0.37
N VAL A 442 -25.29 -4.77 1.06
CA VAL A 442 -25.23 -3.76 2.14
C VAL A 442 -24.35 -4.25 3.28
N GLU A 443 -24.58 -5.48 3.73
CA GLU A 443 -23.82 -6.10 4.81
C GLU A 443 -22.34 -6.24 4.46
N GLN A 444 -22.03 -6.78 3.27
CA GLN A 444 -20.67 -6.93 2.78
C GLN A 444 -19.97 -5.57 2.59
N HIS A 445 -20.69 -4.56 2.11
CA HIS A 445 -20.14 -3.21 1.94
C HIS A 445 -19.80 -2.56 3.27
N ARG A 446 -20.69 -2.63 4.25
CA ARG A 446 -20.43 -2.13 5.61
C ARG A 446 -19.21 -2.81 6.23
N ALA A 447 -19.13 -4.14 6.12
CA ALA A 447 -17.99 -4.91 6.60
C ALA A 447 -16.68 -4.49 5.90
N SER A 448 -16.69 -4.28 4.58
CA SER A 448 -15.52 -3.81 3.81
C SER A 448 -15.05 -2.43 4.29
N LEU A 449 -15.96 -1.48 4.55
CA LEU A 449 -15.60 -0.16 5.08
C LEU A 449 -14.98 -0.25 6.48
N ALA A 450 -15.55 -1.07 7.36
CA ALA A 450 -15.07 -1.25 8.73
C ALA A 450 -13.69 -1.92 8.77
N VAL A 451 -13.51 -3.02 8.03
CA VAL A 451 -12.22 -3.73 7.95
C VAL A 451 -11.14 -2.85 7.33
N ARG A 452 -11.48 -1.96 6.40
CA ARG A 452 -10.53 -0.98 5.82
C ARG A 452 -10.27 0.24 6.72
N MET A 453 -10.90 0.32 7.89
CA MET A 453 -10.87 1.47 8.80
C MET A 453 -11.35 2.76 8.12
N ALA A 454 -12.21 2.67 7.11
CA ALA A 454 -12.73 3.82 6.38
C ALA A 454 -13.93 4.43 7.12
N VAL A 455 -14.89 3.60 7.49
CA VAL A 455 -16.09 3.97 8.26
C VAL A 455 -16.44 2.79 9.16
N VAL A 456 -16.70 3.04 10.44
CA VAL A 456 -17.23 2.03 11.37
C VAL A 456 -18.64 2.42 11.78
N CYS A 457 -19.51 1.45 12.01
CA CYS A 457 -20.85 1.71 12.51
C CYS A 457 -21.05 0.91 13.79
N PRO A 458 -20.89 1.55 14.97
CA PRO A 458 -21.16 0.90 16.23
C PRO A 458 -22.60 0.38 16.22
N GLN A 459 -22.77 -0.92 16.47
CA GLN A 459 -23.99 -1.68 16.15
C GLN A 459 -25.32 -0.92 16.25
N VAL A 460 -26.07 -1.08 15.15
CA VAL A 460 -27.52 -1.22 15.07
C VAL A 460 -28.10 -1.82 16.36
N ARG A 461 -28.59 -0.97 17.27
CA ARG A 461 -29.70 -1.39 18.13
C ARG A 461 -30.91 -1.51 17.20
N ALA A 462 -31.41 -2.72 17.06
CA ALA A 462 -32.54 -3.09 16.23
C ALA A 462 -33.68 -2.05 16.31
N GLY A 463 -33.95 -1.40 15.18
CA GLY A 463 -35.07 -0.50 14.97
C GLY A 463 -35.26 -0.27 13.48
N PRO A 464 -36.48 -0.41 12.94
CA PRO A 464 -36.74 -0.18 11.52
C PRO A 464 -36.97 1.31 11.28
N CYS A 465 -35.88 2.07 11.04
CA CYS A 465 -35.85 3.31 10.26
C CYS A 465 -34.39 3.73 10.04
N ASP A 466 -33.90 3.74 8.81
CA ASP A 466 -33.90 4.91 7.92
C ASP A 466 -33.33 6.19 8.57
N LYS A 467 -32.03 6.40 8.34
CA LYS A 467 -31.41 7.65 7.83
C LYS A 467 -29.87 7.51 7.75
N GLY A 468 -29.39 7.02 6.60
CA GLY A 468 -28.20 7.55 5.91
C GLY A 468 -26.79 7.55 6.54
N GLY A 469 -26.54 7.04 7.75
CA GLY A 469 -25.26 7.33 8.42
C GLY A 469 -24.02 6.55 7.95
N ALA A 470 -24.11 5.25 7.68
CA ALA A 470 -22.91 4.39 7.64
C ALA A 470 -22.45 3.95 6.24
N LEU A 471 -23.28 4.15 5.20
CA LEU A 471 -22.96 3.72 3.84
C LEU A 471 -22.92 4.93 2.90
N PRO A 472 -21.96 4.96 1.97
CA PRO A 472 -21.91 6.00 0.96
C PRO A 472 -23.16 5.96 0.08
N ARG A 473 -23.73 7.13 -0.19
CA ARG A 473 -24.89 7.29 -1.09
C ARG A 473 -24.53 6.91 -2.53
N PHE A 474 -25.14 5.83 -3.04
CA PHE A 474 -24.96 5.40 -4.43
C PHE A 474 -25.30 6.52 -5.42
N GLY A 475 -24.47 6.68 -6.46
CA GLY A 475 -24.64 7.69 -7.51
C GLY A 475 -24.15 9.09 -7.13
N SER A 476 -23.75 9.36 -5.88
CA SER A 476 -23.02 10.60 -5.55
C SER A 476 -21.61 10.54 -6.14
N ALA A 477 -21.21 11.57 -6.90
CA ALA A 477 -19.85 11.69 -7.44
C ALA A 477 -18.77 11.77 -6.35
N GLU A 478 -19.14 12.21 -5.14
CA GLU A 478 -18.25 12.24 -3.97
C GLU A 478 -17.88 10.83 -3.50
N HIS A 479 -18.81 9.88 -3.62
CA HIS A 479 -18.69 8.54 -3.04
C HIS A 479 -18.57 7.42 -4.06
N TYR A 480 -18.97 7.65 -5.31
CA TYR A 480 -18.93 6.67 -6.39
C TYR A 480 -18.36 7.30 -7.64
N ARG A 481 -17.69 6.46 -8.42
CA ARG A 481 -17.26 6.77 -9.77
C ARG A 481 -17.46 5.57 -10.68
N ARG A 482 -17.50 5.81 -11.99
CA ARG A 482 -17.52 4.72 -12.95
C ARG A 482 -16.23 3.91 -12.86
N ALA A 483 -16.37 2.59 -13.00
CA ALA A 483 -15.25 1.67 -12.93
C ALA A 483 -14.32 1.80 -14.15
N ASP A 484 -14.89 2.05 -15.33
CA ASP A 484 -14.21 2.16 -16.62
C ASP A 484 -13.73 3.58 -16.94
N GLU A 485 -14.12 4.56 -16.13
CA GLU A 485 -13.68 5.94 -16.28
C GLU A 485 -12.20 6.04 -15.90
N VAL A 486 -11.36 6.36 -16.89
CA VAL A 486 -9.95 6.66 -16.68
C VAL A 486 -9.85 8.07 -16.10
N GLY A 487 -9.08 8.26 -15.03
CA GLY A 487 -8.80 9.59 -14.48
C GLY A 487 -8.26 10.57 -15.54
N PRO A 488 -8.32 11.89 -15.30
CA PRO A 488 -7.82 12.87 -16.27
C PRO A 488 -6.33 12.62 -16.54
N SER A 489 -6.01 12.06 -17.71
CA SER A 489 -4.62 11.80 -18.12
C SER A 489 -4.06 13.04 -18.80
N ARG A 490 -2.88 13.50 -18.38
CA ARG A 490 -2.08 14.44 -19.17
C ARG A 490 -1.34 13.63 -20.25
N PRO A 491 -1.24 14.13 -21.51
CA PRO A 491 -0.44 13.47 -22.52
C PRO A 491 1.03 13.44 -22.09
N ALA A 492 1.68 12.31 -22.33
CA ALA A 492 3.08 12.07 -22.00
C ALA A 492 3.97 13.11 -22.69
N GLY A 493 4.52 14.05 -21.92
CA GLY A 493 5.63 14.88 -22.34
C GLY A 493 6.92 14.12 -22.10
N ASN A 494 7.80 14.06 -23.10
CA ASN A 494 9.19 13.63 -22.93
C ASN A 494 9.87 14.53 -21.88
N GLY A 495 9.88 14.09 -20.64
CA GLY A 495 10.56 14.73 -19.55
C GLY A 495 11.02 13.65 -18.61
N THR A 496 12.33 13.50 -18.47
CA THR A 496 12.96 12.76 -17.38
C THR A 496 12.42 13.31 -16.07
N SER A 497 11.42 12.64 -15.49
CA SER A 497 10.96 12.95 -14.16
C SER A 497 12.03 12.45 -13.19
N GLU A 498 12.88 13.36 -12.73
CA GLU A 498 13.52 13.19 -11.44
C GLU A 498 12.40 13.02 -10.41
N VAL A 499 12.10 11.78 -10.03
CA VAL A 499 11.40 11.49 -8.79
C VAL A 499 12.36 11.83 -7.68
N SER A 500 12.48 13.13 -7.38
CA SER A 500 13.12 13.59 -6.16
C SER A 500 12.33 13.02 -4.99
N TRP A 501 13.04 12.51 -3.98
CA TRP A 501 12.52 12.10 -2.68
C TRP A 501 11.65 13.21 -2.09
N SER A 502 10.37 13.22 -2.46
CA SER A 502 9.44 14.26 -2.09
C SER A 502 9.01 13.99 -0.66
N ARG A 503 9.74 14.64 0.24
CA ARG A 503 9.41 15.01 1.62
C ARG A 503 7.92 14.84 1.95
N PRO A 504 7.55 14.18 3.08
CA PRO A 504 6.20 14.33 3.60
C PRO A 504 5.93 15.83 3.81
N ALA A 505 4.83 16.33 3.25
CA ALA A 505 4.49 17.73 3.21
C ALA A 505 4.47 18.34 4.63
N SER A 506 5.50 19.11 4.98
CA SER A 506 5.45 20.04 6.09
C SER A 506 4.69 21.29 5.62
N LYS A 507 3.42 21.44 5.98
CA LYS A 507 2.73 22.74 5.89
C LYS A 507 3.40 23.69 6.88
N GLY A 508 4.31 24.53 6.37
CA GLY A 508 4.95 25.61 7.12
C GLY A 508 4.04 26.82 7.26
N ALA A 509 3.96 27.31 8.49
CA ALA A 509 3.36 28.58 8.87
C ALA A 509 3.83 29.75 7.98
N ARG A 510 2.91 30.65 7.62
CA ARG A 510 3.27 31.99 7.15
C ARG A 510 3.15 32.95 8.32
N SER A 511 4.29 33.46 8.78
CA SER A 511 4.39 34.68 9.55
C SER A 511 4.32 35.90 8.63
N GLU A 512 3.81 36.98 9.20
CA GLU A 512 3.70 38.33 8.68
C GLU A 512 5.04 38.89 8.17
N ALA A 513 4.96 39.71 7.12
CA ALA A 513 5.60 41.03 6.98
C ALA A 513 5.69 41.38 5.48
N ARG A 514 4.85 42.30 5.02
CA ARG A 514 5.08 43.08 3.80
C ARG A 514 5.03 44.55 4.16
N THR A 515 6.20 45.18 4.12
CA THR A 515 6.35 46.61 3.93
C THR A 515 6.24 46.88 2.44
N ASP A 516 5.19 47.58 2.03
CA ASP A 516 5.08 48.18 0.70
C ASP A 516 5.65 49.58 0.71
N SER A 517 6.37 49.91 -0.37
CA SER A 517 6.26 51.11 -1.20
C SER A 517 7.63 51.61 -1.62
N GLU A 518 7.90 51.65 -2.92
CA GLU A 518 7.81 52.88 -3.70
C GLU A 518 8.30 52.66 -5.16
N TRP A 519 7.78 53.52 -6.05
CA TRP A 519 8.19 53.86 -7.43
C TRP A 519 7.77 52.94 -8.59
N GLY A 520 6.78 53.45 -9.34
CA GLY A 520 6.40 53.02 -10.70
C GLY A 520 7.27 53.67 -11.80
N PRO A 521 6.68 54.06 -12.95
CA PRO A 521 6.39 53.14 -14.05
C PRO A 521 6.95 53.63 -15.40
N SER A 522 7.25 52.71 -16.31
CA SER A 522 7.40 52.92 -17.76
C SER A 522 7.95 51.62 -18.36
N SER A 523 7.70 51.18 -19.59
CA SER A 523 6.74 51.42 -20.65
C SER A 523 7.19 50.45 -21.77
N ARG A 524 6.25 49.85 -22.52
CA ARG A 524 6.36 49.51 -23.96
C ARG A 524 7.70 48.93 -24.50
N ARG A 525 7.70 47.67 -24.96
CA ARG A 525 7.54 47.23 -26.38
C ARG A 525 8.17 45.85 -26.68
N LYS A 526 7.40 45.08 -27.47
CA LYS A 526 7.77 44.20 -28.60
C LYS A 526 8.67 42.97 -28.35
N VAL A 527 8.03 41.80 -28.36
CA VAL A 527 7.98 40.79 -29.45
C VAL A 527 9.29 40.45 -30.19
N LYS A 528 9.56 39.12 -30.16
CA LYS A 528 10.43 38.26 -31.01
C LYS A 528 11.94 38.46 -30.81
N ARG A 529 12.72 37.41 -30.56
CA ARG A 529 12.68 36.06 -31.13
C ARG A 529 12.93 34.98 -30.09
#